data_AF-A0A371JBB2-F1
#
_entry.id   AF-A0A371JBB2-F1
#
_cell.length_a   1.000
_cell.length_b   1.000
_cell.length_c   1.000
_cell.angle_alpha   90.00
_cell.angle_beta   90.00
_cell.angle_gamma   90.00
#
_symmetry.space_group_name_H-M   'P 1'
#
loop_
_entity.id
_entity.type
_entity.pdbx_description
1 polymer ?
#
loop_
_entity_poly.entity_id
_entity_poly.type
_entity_poly.pdbx_seq_one_letter_code
_entity_poly.pdbx_strand_id
1 'polypeptide(L)'
;MNCEVVKDLLPNYIEKLTSSKTNEILEQHFKECPSCARERDELLSEVHADTIPDMLDMKKYLSKTKQMYLLKGIFSAILGVGLITSLIVDIAINHKLTWSFIVAIAIAYVGAGLLTAQLSSSSKMVKVIAVLSVLLIPLLYGIEYIVNSNYAARPFNWFFSYELPIAIIWLVILWVVIIIRHTARLSIWNFIGITLLLASAGSLLNNSVALKMSIWKVLTIRYNWINAVIYIACAFCCFLIGYIRKNKEMK
;
A
#
# COMPACT_ATOMS: atom_id res chain seq x y z
N MET A 1 8.47 -44.11 -46.16
CA MET A 1 7.55 -42.94 -46.22
C MET A 1 8.30 -41.78 -46.84
N ASN A 2 7.63 -40.90 -47.62
CA ASN A 2 8.29 -39.74 -48.22
C ASN A 2 8.52 -38.65 -47.16
N CYS A 3 9.71 -38.05 -47.15
CA CYS A 3 10.10 -36.99 -46.22
C CYS A 3 9.19 -35.76 -46.31
N GLU A 4 8.66 -35.42 -47.49
CA GLU A 4 7.70 -34.30 -47.66
C GLU A 4 6.43 -34.53 -46.84
N VAL A 5 5.88 -35.74 -46.90
CA VAL A 5 4.67 -36.11 -46.13
C VAL A 5 4.94 -36.07 -44.62
N VAL A 6 6.15 -36.42 -44.20
CA VAL A 6 6.55 -36.35 -42.78
C VAL A 6 6.63 -34.90 -42.33
N LYS A 7 7.22 -34.01 -43.14
CA LYS A 7 7.31 -32.57 -42.85
C LYS A 7 5.94 -31.89 -42.79
N ASP A 8 5.03 -32.24 -43.69
CA ASP A 8 3.66 -31.70 -43.69
C ASP A 8 2.87 -32.11 -42.43
N LEU A 9 3.14 -33.32 -41.91
CA LEU A 9 2.50 -33.84 -40.71
C LEU A 9 3.23 -33.45 -39.42
N LEU A 10 4.46 -32.94 -39.51
CA LEU A 10 5.32 -32.68 -38.37
C LEU A 10 4.74 -31.63 -37.39
N PRO A 11 4.17 -30.50 -37.83
CA PRO A 11 3.52 -29.55 -36.91
C PRO A 11 2.38 -30.21 -36.12
N ASN A 12 1.52 -30.96 -36.80
CA ASN A 12 0.41 -31.68 -36.18
C ASN A 12 0.89 -32.77 -35.19
N TYR A 13 2.02 -33.40 -35.49
CA TYR A 13 2.68 -34.37 -34.60
C TYR A 13 3.17 -33.71 -33.31
N ILE A 14 3.85 -32.55 -33.42
CA ILE A 14 4.33 -31.77 -32.26
C ILE A 14 3.17 -31.29 -31.38
N GLU A 15 2.08 -30.86 -31.99
CA GLU A 15 0.85 -30.44 -31.30
C GLU A 15 0.00 -31.61 -30.76
N LYS A 16 0.43 -32.87 -30.97
CA LYS A 16 -0.30 -34.10 -30.58
C LYS A 16 -1.71 -34.22 -31.17
N LEU A 17 -1.90 -33.70 -32.39
CA LEU A 17 -3.17 -33.74 -33.12
C LEU A 17 -3.27 -34.91 -34.12
N THR A 18 -2.23 -35.74 -34.20
CA THR A 18 -2.16 -36.94 -35.05
C THR A 18 -2.66 -38.19 -34.34
N SER A 19 -3.21 -39.14 -35.11
CA SER A 19 -3.67 -40.43 -34.58
C SER A 19 -2.51 -41.30 -34.08
N SER A 20 -2.76 -42.24 -33.16
CA SER A 20 -1.74 -43.17 -32.65
C SER A 20 -1.05 -43.96 -33.76
N LYS A 21 -1.81 -44.40 -34.77
CA LYS A 21 -1.29 -45.12 -35.94
C LYS A 21 -0.38 -44.23 -36.80
N THR A 22 -0.69 -42.95 -36.91
CA THR A 22 0.16 -41.97 -37.61
C THR A 22 1.46 -41.73 -36.84
N ASN A 23 1.39 -41.67 -35.51
CA ASN A 23 2.55 -41.46 -34.64
C ASN A 23 3.58 -42.59 -34.75
N GLU A 24 3.13 -43.86 -34.77
CA GLU A 24 4.03 -45.01 -34.94
C GLU A 24 4.81 -44.95 -36.25
N ILE A 25 4.13 -44.55 -37.34
CA ILE A 25 4.76 -44.44 -38.67
C ILE A 25 5.79 -43.31 -38.68
N LEU A 26 5.49 -42.16 -38.07
CA LEU A 26 6.40 -41.02 -37.98
C LEU A 26 7.62 -41.35 -37.09
N GLU A 27 7.41 -42.00 -35.95
CA GLU A 27 8.47 -42.44 -35.03
C GLU A 27 9.41 -43.47 -35.67
N GLN A 28 8.88 -44.39 -36.46
CA GLN A 28 9.72 -45.30 -37.24
C GLN A 28 10.55 -44.54 -38.27
N HIS A 29 9.98 -43.53 -38.93
CA HIS A 29 10.71 -42.73 -39.90
C HIS A 29 11.83 -41.89 -39.28
N PHE A 30 11.62 -41.31 -38.09
CA PHE A 30 12.67 -40.55 -37.39
C PHE A 30 13.89 -41.41 -37.00
N LYS A 31 13.71 -42.72 -36.80
CA LYS A 31 14.83 -43.66 -36.55
C LYS A 31 15.67 -43.92 -37.80
N GLU A 32 15.04 -43.88 -38.97
CA GLU A 32 15.66 -44.20 -40.26
C GLU A 32 16.18 -42.94 -40.98
N CYS A 33 15.67 -41.74 -40.65
CA CYS A 33 15.98 -40.48 -41.33
C CYS A 33 16.46 -39.37 -40.36
N PRO A 34 17.78 -39.12 -40.28
CA PRO A 34 18.35 -38.13 -39.36
C PRO A 34 17.95 -36.68 -39.63
N SER A 35 17.63 -36.32 -40.89
CA SER A 35 17.25 -34.95 -41.24
C SER A 35 15.87 -34.58 -40.68
N CYS A 36 14.87 -35.46 -40.83
CA CYS A 36 13.55 -35.28 -40.26
C CYS A 36 13.56 -35.35 -38.72
N ALA A 37 14.43 -36.17 -38.14
CA ALA A 37 14.61 -36.22 -36.68
C ALA A 37 15.14 -34.88 -36.12
N ARG A 38 16.12 -34.25 -36.79
CA ARG A 38 16.62 -32.93 -36.40
C ARG A 38 15.56 -31.85 -36.48
N GLU A 39 14.78 -31.83 -37.54
CA GLU A 39 13.72 -30.83 -37.79
C GLU A 39 12.61 -30.93 -36.73
N ARG A 40 12.26 -32.16 -36.33
CA ARG A 40 11.38 -32.42 -35.19
C ARG A 40 11.96 -31.86 -33.88
N ASP A 41 13.23 -32.12 -33.61
CA ASP A 41 13.88 -31.71 -32.36
C ASP A 41 14.02 -30.18 -32.28
N GLU A 42 14.27 -29.52 -33.40
CA GLU A 42 14.30 -28.06 -33.54
C GLU A 42 12.92 -27.45 -33.24
N LEU A 43 11.85 -27.94 -33.87
CA LEU A 43 10.46 -27.51 -33.60
C LEU A 43 10.02 -27.78 -32.15
N LEU A 44 10.41 -28.93 -31.57
CA LEU A 44 10.15 -29.23 -30.16
C LEU A 44 10.83 -28.22 -29.23
N SER A 45 12.05 -27.80 -29.57
CA SER A 45 12.82 -26.85 -28.77
C SER A 45 12.21 -25.44 -28.79
N GLU A 46 11.70 -24.99 -29.95
CA GLU A 46 10.98 -23.72 -30.09
C GLU A 46 9.67 -23.72 -29.29
N VAL A 47 8.87 -24.79 -29.40
CA VAL A 47 7.61 -24.92 -28.65
C VAL A 47 7.84 -24.91 -27.14
N HIS A 48 8.90 -25.55 -26.64
CA HIS A 48 9.24 -25.52 -25.21
C HIS A 48 9.74 -24.14 -24.78
N ALA A 49 10.51 -23.45 -25.62
CA ALA A 49 11.00 -22.10 -25.33
C ALA A 49 9.85 -21.08 -25.22
N ASP A 50 8.78 -21.24 -26.00
CA ASP A 50 7.62 -20.33 -25.98
C ASP A 50 6.59 -20.67 -24.89
N THR A 51 6.39 -21.95 -24.54
CA THR A 51 5.38 -22.34 -23.53
C THR A 51 5.86 -22.21 -22.08
N ILE A 52 7.17 -22.34 -21.81
CA ILE A 52 7.72 -22.24 -20.45
C ILE A 52 7.57 -20.82 -19.86
N PRO A 53 7.90 -19.73 -20.58
CA PRO A 53 7.72 -18.36 -20.10
C PRO A 53 6.24 -18.06 -19.79
N ASP A 54 5.34 -18.41 -20.71
CA ASP A 54 3.91 -18.11 -20.59
C ASP A 54 3.24 -18.88 -19.42
N MET A 55 3.59 -20.16 -19.23
CA MET A 55 3.04 -20.93 -18.11
C MET A 55 3.58 -20.48 -16.75
N LEU A 56 4.86 -20.10 -16.65
CA LEU A 56 5.45 -19.57 -15.43
C LEU A 56 4.86 -18.21 -15.06
N ASP A 57 4.70 -17.32 -16.04
CA ASP A 57 4.11 -16.00 -15.81
C ASP A 57 2.61 -16.09 -15.48
N MET A 58 1.86 -17.00 -16.11
CA MET A 58 0.49 -17.28 -15.74
C MET A 58 0.38 -17.83 -14.31
N LYS A 59 1.21 -18.81 -13.92
CA LYS A 59 1.20 -19.35 -12.54
C LYS A 59 1.59 -18.30 -11.51
N LYS A 60 2.56 -17.44 -11.83
CA LYS A 60 2.99 -16.32 -10.99
C LYS A 60 1.90 -15.25 -10.87
N TYR A 61 1.16 -14.99 -11.94
CA TYR A 61 0.02 -14.07 -11.95
C TYR A 61 -1.16 -14.62 -11.14
N LEU A 62 -1.52 -15.89 -11.33
CA LEU A 62 -2.59 -16.56 -10.60
C LEU A 62 -2.27 -16.67 -9.10
N SER A 63 -1.02 -16.98 -8.74
CA SER A 63 -0.60 -17.03 -7.33
C SER A 63 -0.58 -15.66 -6.67
N LYS A 64 -0.08 -14.61 -7.34
CA LYS A 64 -0.15 -13.21 -6.86
C LYS A 64 -1.59 -12.75 -6.66
N THR A 65 -2.46 -13.09 -7.60
CA THR A 65 -3.88 -12.73 -7.56
C THR A 65 -4.58 -13.45 -6.40
N LYS A 66 -4.40 -14.77 -6.27
CA LYS A 66 -4.93 -15.56 -5.14
C LYS A 66 -4.41 -15.08 -3.79
N GLN A 67 -3.12 -14.80 -3.68
CA GLN A 67 -2.52 -14.24 -2.45
C GLN A 67 -3.13 -12.89 -2.08
N MET A 68 -3.37 -12.02 -3.06
CA MET A 68 -3.99 -10.72 -2.82
C MET A 68 -5.46 -10.84 -2.38
N TYR A 69 -6.22 -11.78 -2.93
CA TYR A 69 -7.59 -12.07 -2.46
C TYR A 69 -7.62 -12.65 -1.05
N LEU A 70 -6.72 -13.59 -0.74
CA LEU A 70 -6.58 -14.15 0.61
C LEU A 70 -6.21 -13.07 1.62
N LEU A 71 -5.22 -12.22 1.31
CA LEU A 71 -4.80 -11.14 2.20
C LEU A 71 -5.93 -10.13 2.45
N LYS A 72 -6.70 -9.78 1.42
CA LYS A 72 -7.90 -8.93 1.54
C LYS A 72 -8.97 -9.59 2.43
N GLY A 73 -9.21 -10.88 2.24
CA GLY A 73 -10.15 -11.66 3.05
C GLY A 73 -9.75 -11.70 4.52
N ILE A 74 -8.46 -11.97 4.80
CA ILE A 74 -7.90 -11.95 6.16
C ILE A 74 -8.05 -10.57 6.79
N PHE A 75 -7.70 -9.50 6.07
CA PHE A 75 -7.80 -8.14 6.60
C PHE A 75 -9.26 -7.77 6.92
N SER A 76 -10.20 -8.12 6.03
CA SER A 76 -11.64 -7.92 6.25
C SER A 76 -12.13 -8.72 7.46
N ALA A 77 -11.71 -9.97 7.60
CA ALA A 77 -12.06 -10.82 8.74
C ALA A 77 -11.55 -10.24 10.06
N ILE A 78 -10.30 -9.75 10.11
CA ILE A 78 -9.72 -9.11 11.30
C ILE A 78 -10.53 -7.88 11.71
N LEU A 79 -10.87 -7.01 10.75
CA LEU A 79 -11.70 -5.82 11.03
C LEU A 79 -13.10 -6.22 11.52
N GLY A 80 -13.72 -7.22 10.88
CA GLY A 80 -15.03 -7.73 11.26
C GLY A 80 -15.04 -8.34 12.67
N VAL A 81 -14.05 -9.16 13.00
CA VAL A 81 -13.89 -9.74 14.35
C VAL A 81 -13.66 -8.63 15.38
N GLY A 82 -12.83 -7.63 15.07
CA GLY A 82 -12.62 -6.46 15.94
C GLY A 82 -13.90 -5.67 16.21
N LEU A 83 -14.73 -5.46 15.18
CA LEU A 83 -16.03 -4.81 15.32
C LEU A 83 -17.00 -5.64 16.17
N ILE A 84 -17.14 -6.93 15.87
CA ILE A 84 -18.07 -7.83 16.57
C ILE A 84 -17.68 -7.95 18.04
N THR A 85 -16.39 -8.15 18.33
CA THR A 85 -15.90 -8.23 19.71
C THR A 85 -16.15 -6.92 20.47
N SER A 86 -15.89 -5.76 19.84
CA SER A 86 -16.22 -4.45 20.42
C SER A 86 -17.71 -4.30 20.71
N LEU A 87 -18.59 -4.69 19.78
CA LEU A 87 -20.05 -4.63 19.95
C LEU A 87 -20.53 -5.51 21.11
N ILE A 88 -20.05 -6.76 21.19
CA ILE A 88 -20.45 -7.70 22.25
C ILE A 88 -20.08 -7.16 23.63
N VAL A 89 -18.83 -6.70 23.80
CA VAL A 89 -18.35 -6.19 25.09
C VAL A 89 -19.10 -4.91 25.49
N ASP A 90 -19.38 -4.01 24.53
CA ASP A 90 -20.10 -2.77 24.79
C ASP A 90 -21.55 -3.05 25.25
N ILE A 91 -22.26 -3.95 24.58
CA ILE A 91 -23.61 -4.37 25.00
C ILE A 91 -23.56 -5.06 26.37
N ALA A 92 -22.58 -5.93 26.61
CA ALA A 92 -22.48 -6.67 27.87
C ALA A 92 -22.24 -5.78 29.09
N ILE A 93 -21.45 -4.70 28.92
CA ILE A 93 -21.09 -3.79 30.02
C ILE A 93 -22.13 -2.66 30.15
N ASN A 94 -22.49 -2.03 29.04
CA ASN A 94 -23.25 -0.78 29.05
C ASN A 94 -24.74 -0.99 28.75
N HIS A 95 -25.17 -2.18 28.31
CA HIS A 95 -26.52 -2.50 27.83
C HIS A 95 -27.02 -1.58 26.69
N LYS A 96 -26.10 -0.83 26.08
CA LYS A 96 -26.33 0.08 24.96
C LYS A 96 -25.05 0.19 24.14
N LEU A 97 -25.15 0.67 22.90
CA LEU A 97 -24.00 0.91 22.05
C LEU A 97 -23.43 2.31 22.34
N THR A 98 -22.19 2.35 22.82
CA THR A 98 -21.45 3.56 23.18
C THR A 98 -20.13 3.65 22.41
N TRP A 99 -19.03 3.08 22.91
CA TRP A 99 -17.71 3.11 22.27
C TRP A 99 -17.62 2.21 21.04
N SER A 100 -18.52 1.23 20.89
CA SER A 100 -18.57 0.40 19.68
C SER A 100 -18.87 1.21 18.42
N PHE A 101 -19.57 2.34 18.54
CA PHE A 101 -19.74 3.28 17.42
C PHE A 101 -18.42 3.95 17.01
N ILE A 102 -17.52 4.24 17.97
CA ILE A 102 -16.18 4.79 17.68
C ILE A 102 -15.38 3.78 16.85
N VAL A 103 -15.46 2.50 17.23
CA VAL A 103 -14.82 1.41 16.48
C VAL A 103 -15.43 1.27 15.09
N ALA A 104 -16.76 1.34 14.96
CA ALA A 104 -17.46 1.26 13.68
C ALA A 104 -17.05 2.39 12.71
N ILE A 105 -17.01 3.64 13.16
CA ILE A 105 -16.59 4.78 12.31
C ILE A 105 -15.10 4.70 11.93
N ALA A 106 -14.24 4.21 12.83
CA ALA A 106 -12.82 3.99 12.52
C ALA A 106 -12.62 2.89 11.46
N ILE A 107 -13.39 1.81 11.53
CA ILE A 107 -13.37 0.75 10.51
C ILE A 107 -13.91 1.27 9.18
N ALA A 108 -14.99 2.05 9.19
CA ALA A 108 -15.53 2.69 7.98
C ALA A 108 -14.49 3.64 7.34
N TYR A 109 -13.75 4.40 8.15
CA TYR A 109 -12.65 5.26 7.70
C TYR A 109 -11.56 4.45 6.96
N VAL A 110 -11.06 3.37 7.56
CA VAL A 110 -10.08 2.48 6.92
C VAL A 110 -10.65 1.81 5.67
N GLY A 111 -11.91 1.36 5.74
CA GLY A 111 -12.64 0.75 4.63
C GLY A 111 -12.74 1.66 3.41
N ALA A 112 -13.02 2.95 3.60
CA ALA A 112 -13.04 3.94 2.52
C ALA A 112 -11.66 4.08 1.85
N GLY A 113 -10.57 4.06 2.62
CA GLY A 113 -9.21 4.01 2.09
C GLY A 113 -8.91 2.76 1.27
N LEU A 114 -9.40 1.59 1.71
CA LEU A 114 -9.24 0.36 0.95
C LEU A 114 -10.06 0.33 -0.33
N LEU A 115 -11.32 0.77 -0.28
CA LEU A 115 -12.20 0.83 -1.45
C LEU A 115 -11.59 1.76 -2.52
N THR A 116 -11.08 2.92 -2.11
CA THR A 116 -10.41 3.85 -3.04
C THR A 116 -9.13 3.28 -3.63
N ALA A 117 -8.34 2.52 -2.85
CA ALA A 117 -7.15 1.83 -3.35
C ALA A 117 -7.48 0.75 -4.39
N GLN A 118 -8.64 0.08 -4.24
CA GLN A 118 -9.10 -0.98 -5.13
C GLN A 118 -9.71 -0.43 -6.42
N LEU A 119 -10.46 0.67 -6.33
CA LEU A 119 -11.12 1.31 -7.47
C LEU A 119 -10.14 2.16 -8.29
N SER A 120 -9.08 2.69 -7.68
CA SER A 120 -8.14 3.55 -8.40
C SER A 120 -7.15 2.73 -9.22
N SER A 121 -7.06 3.00 -10.52
CA SER A 121 -6.06 2.41 -11.42
C SER A 121 -4.71 3.16 -11.38
N SER A 122 -4.76 4.50 -11.39
CA SER A 122 -3.59 5.39 -11.38
C SER A 122 -3.45 6.17 -10.07
N SER A 123 -2.21 6.52 -9.71
CA SER A 123 -1.85 7.32 -8.51
C SER A 123 -2.58 6.90 -7.22
N LYS A 124 -2.73 5.57 -7.04
CA LYS A 124 -3.53 4.93 -5.97
C LYS A 124 -3.29 5.55 -4.60
N MET A 125 -2.02 5.69 -4.22
CA MET A 125 -1.64 6.22 -2.90
C MET A 125 -2.12 7.66 -2.68
N VAL A 126 -1.97 8.55 -3.66
CA VAL A 126 -2.36 9.95 -3.51
C VAL A 126 -3.88 10.08 -3.36
N LYS A 127 -4.66 9.32 -4.12
CA LYS A 127 -6.13 9.34 -4.01
C LYS A 127 -6.64 8.78 -2.69
N VAL A 128 -6.04 7.68 -2.22
CA VAL A 128 -6.36 7.10 -0.90
C VAL A 128 -6.08 8.12 0.20
N ILE A 129 -4.90 8.73 0.19
CA ILE A 129 -4.52 9.77 1.15
C ILE A 129 -5.48 10.96 1.08
N ALA A 130 -5.93 11.35 -0.12
CA ALA A 130 -6.90 12.43 -0.27
C ALA A 130 -8.24 12.13 0.36
N VAL A 131 -8.80 10.95 0.10
CA VAL A 131 -10.09 10.54 0.69
C VAL A 131 -9.96 10.42 2.21
N LEU A 132 -8.89 9.82 2.70
CA LEU A 132 -8.63 9.71 4.14
C LEU A 132 -8.40 11.08 4.80
N SER A 133 -7.81 12.06 4.09
CA SER A 133 -7.66 13.43 4.61
C SER A 133 -9.01 14.11 4.79
N VAL A 134 -9.92 13.95 3.83
CA VAL A 134 -11.28 14.54 3.89
C VAL A 134 -12.12 13.86 4.96
N LEU A 135 -12.07 12.51 5.04
CA LEU A 135 -12.85 11.74 6.01
C LEU A 135 -12.32 11.85 7.45
N LEU A 136 -11.11 12.38 7.66
CA LEU A 136 -10.57 12.58 9.00
C LEU A 136 -11.42 13.57 9.81
N ILE A 137 -11.94 14.61 9.15
CA ILE A 137 -12.74 15.66 9.79
C ILE A 137 -14.07 15.10 10.35
N PRO A 138 -14.93 14.41 9.56
CA PRO A 138 -16.15 13.81 10.11
C PRO A 138 -15.85 12.67 11.08
N LEU A 139 -14.73 11.95 10.95
CA LEU A 139 -14.30 10.96 11.94
C LEU A 139 -14.07 11.61 13.31
N LEU A 140 -13.27 12.67 13.38
CA LEU A 140 -12.98 13.39 14.62
C LEU A 140 -14.26 13.99 15.23
N TYR A 141 -15.10 14.62 14.41
CA TYR A 141 -16.39 15.14 14.88
C TYR A 141 -17.31 14.03 15.41
N GLY A 142 -17.36 12.88 14.74
CA GLY A 142 -18.12 11.71 15.19
C GLY A 142 -17.63 11.18 16.54
N ILE A 143 -16.31 11.17 16.77
CA ILE A 143 -15.71 10.80 18.06
C ILE A 143 -16.18 11.76 19.16
N GLU A 144 -16.07 13.08 18.95
CA GLU A 144 -16.59 14.07 19.91
C GLU A 144 -18.07 13.83 20.22
N TYR A 145 -18.90 13.67 19.18
CA TYR A 145 -20.34 13.49 19.34
C TYR A 145 -20.66 12.26 20.20
N ILE A 146 -20.00 11.13 19.95
CA ILE A 146 -20.19 9.89 20.72
C ILE A 146 -19.71 10.07 22.16
N VAL A 147 -18.55 10.72 22.35
CA VAL A 147 -17.98 10.97 23.69
C VAL A 147 -18.90 11.86 24.52
N ASN A 148 -19.37 12.97 23.95
CA ASN A 148 -20.26 13.92 24.62
C ASN A 148 -21.64 13.30 24.94
N SER A 149 -22.15 12.44 24.07
CA SER A 149 -23.47 11.82 24.26
C SER A 149 -23.46 10.67 25.28
N ASN A 150 -22.32 9.99 25.48
CA ASN A 150 -22.28 8.75 26.26
C ASN A 150 -21.41 8.81 27.53
N TYR A 151 -20.40 9.68 27.58
CA TYR A 151 -19.37 9.66 28.64
C TYR A 151 -19.19 10.99 29.37
N ALA A 152 -19.43 12.12 28.68
CA ALA A 152 -19.23 13.42 29.30
C ALA A 152 -20.40 13.78 30.23
N ALA A 153 -20.12 13.95 31.53
CA ALA A 153 -21.09 14.48 32.47
C ALA A 153 -21.52 15.92 32.15
N ARG A 154 -20.64 16.67 31.46
CA ARG A 154 -20.93 17.97 30.86
C ARG A 154 -20.34 17.99 29.45
N PRO A 155 -21.15 18.17 28.40
CA PRO A 155 -20.65 18.17 27.02
C PRO A 155 -19.68 19.34 26.83
N PHE A 156 -18.54 19.06 26.21
CA PHE A 156 -17.54 20.07 25.91
C PHE A 156 -17.12 19.94 24.44
N ASN A 157 -17.26 21.03 23.69
CA ASN A 157 -16.98 21.05 22.25
C ASN A 157 -15.49 21.34 22.03
N TRP A 158 -14.65 20.30 22.09
CA TRP A 158 -13.20 20.41 21.90
C TRP A 158 -12.76 20.35 20.44
N PHE A 159 -13.63 19.95 19.53
CA PHE A 159 -13.32 19.63 18.14
C PHE A 159 -12.86 20.89 17.43
N PHE A 160 -13.67 21.95 17.46
CA PHE A 160 -13.31 23.23 16.84
C PHE A 160 -12.16 23.94 17.58
N SER A 161 -12.00 23.69 18.88
CA SER A 161 -11.01 24.39 19.70
C SER A 161 -9.61 23.77 19.63
N TYR A 162 -9.51 22.45 19.48
CA TYR A 162 -8.26 21.71 19.59
C TYR A 162 -8.06 20.73 18.44
N GLU A 163 -9.00 19.82 18.20
CA GLU A 163 -8.79 18.70 17.27
C GLU A 163 -8.70 19.16 15.81
N LEU A 164 -9.59 20.05 15.39
CA LEU A 164 -9.64 20.55 14.01
C LEU A 164 -8.39 21.37 13.66
N PRO A 165 -7.94 22.38 14.46
CA PRO A 165 -6.71 23.08 14.15
C PRO A 165 -5.48 22.16 14.11
N ILE A 166 -5.37 21.20 15.03
CA ILE A 166 -4.28 20.21 15.05
C ILE A 166 -4.32 19.35 13.78
N ALA A 167 -5.49 18.84 13.41
CA ALA A 167 -5.67 18.04 12.19
C ALA A 167 -5.27 18.84 10.94
N ILE A 168 -5.69 20.11 10.84
CA ILE A 168 -5.34 20.99 9.71
C ILE A 168 -3.82 21.17 9.61
N ILE A 169 -3.13 21.44 10.72
CA ILE A 169 -1.66 21.61 10.74
C ILE A 169 -0.98 20.38 10.13
N TRP A 170 -1.35 19.18 10.59
CA TRP A 170 -0.73 17.94 10.13
C TRP A 170 -1.14 17.55 8.71
N LEU A 171 -2.38 17.84 8.30
CA LEU A 171 -2.82 17.65 6.91
C LEU A 171 -2.05 18.57 5.96
N VAL A 172 -1.86 19.83 6.31
CA VAL A 172 -1.06 20.78 5.51
C VAL A 172 0.38 20.27 5.37
N ILE A 173 1.02 19.84 6.47
CA ILE A 173 2.37 19.27 6.43
C ILE A 173 2.43 18.04 5.53
N LEU A 174 1.50 17.11 5.68
CA LEU A 174 1.42 15.90 4.87
C LEU A 174 1.31 16.22 3.37
N TRP A 175 0.45 17.16 2.99
CA TRP A 175 0.27 17.54 1.59
C TRP A 175 1.47 18.30 1.02
N VAL A 176 2.10 19.18 1.81
CA VAL A 176 3.35 19.84 1.44
C VAL A 176 4.45 18.79 1.17
N VAL A 177 4.58 17.78 2.03
CA VAL A 177 5.55 16.68 1.85
C VAL A 177 5.26 15.89 0.57
N ILE A 178 4.00 15.57 0.28
CA ILE A 178 3.61 14.88 -0.96
C ILE A 178 3.94 15.74 -2.19
N ILE A 179 3.63 17.03 -2.16
CA ILE A 179 3.93 17.96 -3.25
C ILE A 179 5.44 18.02 -3.48
N ILE A 180 6.24 18.22 -2.43
CA ILE A 180 7.71 18.23 -2.51
C ILE A 180 8.23 16.92 -3.10
N ARG A 181 7.67 15.77 -2.70
CA ARG A 181 8.09 14.46 -3.23
C ARG A 181 7.86 14.32 -4.73
N HIS A 182 6.80 14.93 -5.25
CA HIS A 182 6.41 14.89 -6.65
C HIS A 182 7.11 15.93 -7.52
N THR A 183 7.38 17.12 -7.00
CA THR A 183 7.98 18.23 -7.75
C THR A 183 9.50 18.23 -7.66
N ALA A 184 10.05 17.90 -6.49
CA ALA A 184 11.48 18.02 -6.23
C ALA A 184 12.20 16.70 -6.49
N ARG A 185 13.19 16.71 -7.39
CA ARG A 185 14.12 15.59 -7.59
C ARG A 185 15.21 15.57 -6.51
N LEU A 186 14.78 15.46 -5.25
CA LEU A 186 15.67 15.41 -4.10
C LEU A 186 16.18 13.99 -3.87
N SER A 187 17.38 13.88 -3.31
CA SER A 187 17.83 12.61 -2.74
C SER A 187 16.91 12.18 -1.59
N ILE A 188 16.79 10.87 -1.37
CA ILE A 188 15.94 10.32 -0.30
C ILE A 188 16.27 10.94 1.08
N TRP A 189 17.54 11.17 1.36
CA TRP A 189 18.03 11.76 2.60
C TRP A 189 17.63 13.23 2.77
N ASN A 190 17.72 14.02 1.69
CA ASN A 190 17.28 15.42 1.72
C ASN A 190 15.76 15.52 1.87
N PHE A 191 15.01 14.59 1.25
CA PHE A 191 13.56 14.52 1.42
C PHE A 191 13.16 14.20 2.87
N ILE A 192 13.82 13.22 3.50
CA ILE A 192 13.60 12.88 4.92
C ILE A 192 13.96 14.08 5.81
N GLY A 193 15.09 14.75 5.55
CA GLY A 193 15.50 15.94 6.30
C GLY A 193 14.46 17.07 6.25
N ILE A 194 13.92 17.39 5.07
CA ILE A 194 12.86 18.41 4.93
C ILE A 194 11.59 17.98 5.66
N THR A 195 11.22 16.70 5.56
CA THR A 195 10.04 16.15 6.26
C THR A 195 10.17 16.32 7.77
N LEU A 196 11.35 16.05 8.32
CA LEU A 196 11.65 16.24 9.75
C LEU A 196 11.62 17.72 10.15
N LEU A 197 12.12 18.63 9.32
CA LEU A 197 12.00 20.07 9.58
C LEU A 197 10.53 20.52 9.63
N LEU A 198 9.70 20.07 8.69
CA LEU A 198 8.26 20.36 8.72
C LEU A 198 7.58 19.75 9.95
N ALA A 199 7.96 18.54 10.34
CA ALA A 199 7.46 17.90 11.56
C ALA A 199 7.86 18.67 12.83
N SER A 200 9.05 19.30 12.85
CA SER A 200 9.48 20.15 13.97
C SER A 200 8.57 21.37 14.14
N ALA A 201 8.23 22.06 13.05
CA ALA A 201 7.29 23.16 13.04
C ALA A 201 5.88 22.69 13.44
N GLY A 202 5.43 21.55 12.89
CA GLY A 202 4.16 20.92 13.25
C GLY A 202 4.04 20.60 14.74
N SER A 203 5.10 20.07 15.35
CA SER A 203 5.13 19.76 16.77
C SER A 203 5.02 21.01 17.66
N LEU A 204 5.67 22.12 17.30
CA LEU A 204 5.57 23.37 18.04
C LEU A 204 4.16 23.97 17.95
N LEU A 205 3.59 23.97 16.74
CA LEU A 205 2.23 24.45 16.51
C LEU A 205 1.20 23.59 17.24
N ASN A 206 1.34 22.27 17.19
CA ASN A 206 0.51 21.33 17.94
C ASN A 206 0.48 21.66 19.43
N ASN A 207 1.66 21.86 20.03
CA ASN A 207 1.76 22.19 21.46
C ASN A 207 1.20 23.58 21.78
N SER A 208 1.34 24.54 20.87
CA SER A 208 0.76 25.88 21.03
C SER A 208 -0.77 25.84 21.07
N VAL A 209 -1.39 25.05 20.18
CA VAL A 209 -2.84 24.86 20.12
C VAL A 209 -3.33 24.05 21.31
N ALA A 210 -2.71 22.91 21.58
CA ALA A 210 -3.09 22.01 22.67
C ALA A 210 -3.08 22.71 24.04
N LEU A 211 -2.10 23.59 24.25
CA LEU A 211 -1.93 24.28 25.52
C LEU A 211 -2.55 25.69 25.55
N LYS A 212 -3.13 26.16 24.44
CA LYS A 212 -3.63 27.55 24.28
C LYS A 212 -2.59 28.60 24.68
N MET A 213 -1.34 28.37 24.30
CA MET A 213 -0.21 29.25 24.62
C MET A 213 0.51 29.70 23.36
N SER A 214 1.16 30.86 23.42
CA SER A 214 2.03 31.31 22.33
C SER A 214 3.24 30.38 22.18
N ILE A 215 3.76 30.29 20.95
CA ILE A 215 4.94 29.46 20.62
C ILE A 215 6.14 29.81 21.52
N TRP A 216 6.34 31.09 21.83
CA TRP A 216 7.39 31.54 22.75
C TRP A 216 7.25 30.95 24.15
N LYS A 217 6.02 30.83 24.68
CA LYS A 217 5.78 30.17 25.97
C LYS A 217 5.95 28.66 25.89
N VAL A 218 5.62 28.06 24.76
CA VAL A 218 5.86 26.62 24.53
C VAL A 218 7.37 26.30 24.57
N LEU A 219 8.20 27.19 24.02
CA LEU A 219 9.66 27.04 24.01
C LEU A 219 10.30 27.22 25.40
N THR A 220 9.69 27.98 26.29
CA THR A 220 10.20 28.18 27.66
C THR A 220 9.72 27.12 28.64
N ILE A 221 8.65 26.39 28.33
CA ILE A 221 8.08 25.36 29.20
C ILE A 221 8.74 24.01 28.97
N ARG A 222 9.25 23.45 30.07
CA ARG A 222 10.42 22.55 30.15
C ARG A 222 10.52 21.45 29.10
N TYR A 223 9.46 20.71 28.80
CA TYR A 223 9.55 19.51 27.97
C TYR A 223 8.85 19.61 26.61
N ASN A 224 8.17 20.72 26.33
CA ASN A 224 7.31 20.82 25.13
C ASN A 224 8.10 21.13 23.85
N TRP A 225 9.36 21.52 23.95
CA TRP A 225 10.25 21.80 22.82
C TRP A 225 11.16 20.63 22.44
N ILE A 226 11.21 19.57 23.26
CA ILE A 226 12.13 18.44 23.06
C ILE A 226 11.90 17.76 21.71
N ASN A 227 10.64 17.48 21.36
CA ASN A 227 10.31 16.86 20.08
C ASN A 227 10.81 17.70 18.90
N ALA A 228 10.63 19.02 18.94
CA ALA A 228 11.10 19.92 17.89
C ALA A 228 12.63 19.88 17.75
N VAL A 229 13.36 19.89 18.85
CA VAL A 229 14.84 19.80 18.84
C VAL A 229 15.32 18.44 18.33
N ILE A 230 14.69 17.34 18.72
CA ILE A 230 15.01 16.01 18.21
C ILE A 230 14.80 15.95 16.70
N TYR A 231 13.67 16.48 16.20
CA TYR A 231 13.41 16.51 14.76
C TYR A 231 14.43 17.35 13.99
N ILE A 232 14.85 18.50 14.53
CA ILE A 232 15.89 19.34 13.91
C ILE A 232 17.24 18.62 13.90
N ALA A 233 17.64 17.99 15.01
CA ALA A 233 18.89 17.23 15.08
C ALA A 233 18.90 16.07 14.09
N CYS A 234 17.82 15.29 14.02
CA CYS A 234 17.66 14.21 13.05
C CYS A 234 17.67 14.73 11.60
N ALA A 235 17.04 15.88 11.33
CA ALA A 235 17.06 16.51 10.02
C ALA A 235 18.50 16.87 9.59
N PHE A 236 19.28 17.47 10.50
CA PHE A 236 20.68 17.80 10.26
C PHE A 236 21.51 16.55 9.93
N CYS A 237 21.37 15.47 10.70
CA CYS A 237 22.01 14.19 10.40
C CYS A 237 21.62 13.65 9.02
N CYS A 238 20.35 13.73 8.65
CA CYS A 238 19.88 13.29 7.32
C CYS A 238 20.52 14.11 6.19
N PHE A 239 20.61 15.44 6.33
CA PHE A 239 21.28 16.27 5.34
C PHE A 239 22.78 15.99 5.23
N LEU A 240 23.47 15.76 6.35
CA LEU A 240 24.88 15.35 6.34
C LEU A 240 25.09 14.02 5.61
N ILE A 241 24.26 13.01 5.89
CA ILE A 241 24.32 11.71 5.19
C ILE A 241 24.07 11.89 3.69
N GLY A 242 23.07 12.70 3.33
CA GLY A 242 22.76 13.06 1.95
C GLY A 242 23.94 13.71 1.24
N TYR A 243 24.63 14.65 1.89
CA TYR A 243 25.81 15.32 1.37
C TYR A 243 27.00 14.37 1.18
N ILE A 244 27.31 13.55 2.19
CA ILE A 244 28.41 12.58 2.13
C ILE A 244 28.20 11.57 1.00
N ARG A 245 26.98 11.03 0.84
CA ARG A 245 26.68 10.07 -0.23
C ARG A 245 26.82 10.68 -1.62
N LYS A 246 26.29 11.89 -1.81
CA LYS A 246 26.43 12.61 -3.08
C LYS A 246 27.90 12.82 -3.46
N ASN A 247 28.76 13.14 -2.49
CA ASN A 247 30.19 13.30 -2.73
C ASN A 247 30.93 11.98 -2.99
N LYS A 248 30.45 10.85 -2.44
CA LYS A 248 31.01 9.51 -2.74
C LYS A 248 30.67 9.03 -4.15
N GLU A 249 29.50 9.39 -4.67
CA GLU A 249 29.06 9.01 -6.02
C GLU A 249 29.78 9.81 -7.14
N MET A 250 30.46 10.92 -6.81
CA MET A 250 31.21 11.75 -7.76
C MET A 250 32.73 11.48 -7.76
N LYS A 251 33.23 10.56 -6.93
CA LYS A 251 34.62 10.10 -6.92
C LYS A 251 34.71 8.71 -7.54
#